data_AF-A0A2V6TPR8-F1
#
_entry.id   AF-A0A2V6TPR8-F1
#
_cell.length_a   1.000
_cell.length_b   1.000
_cell.length_c   1.000
_cell.angle_alpha   90.00
_cell.angle_beta   90.00
_cell.angle_gamma   90.00
#
_symmetry.space_group_name_H-M   'P 1'
#
loop_
_entity.id
_entity.type
_entity.pdbx_description
1 polymer ?
#
loop_
_entity_poly.entity_id
_entity_poly.type
_entity_poly.pdbx_seq_one_letter_code
_entity_poly.pdbx_strand_id
1 'polypeptide(L)'
;MTSMAEIKGLRWLRLSSVLPAYFTPALIEAVTTLPVVVPHQHLPLQSGSDRVLRLMRRPYNVRTYRGLAEKLATAIPDLGLGADMIVGHPGESEADFEATMALVRELPLTYLHVFAYSDRKGTEAAIMDDRVPTSATRERSRRLRALGVEKSHTFRQKLVGRMVEALVLEDKKGGRRAGLTANYVELEFEGSGGAARSFASVRVTHADSRGTRGVLGAA
;
A
#
# COMPACT_ATOMS: atom_id res chain seq x y z
N MET A 1 13.76 10.41 -12.79
CA MET A 1 14.10 9.52 -11.66
C MET A 1 15.59 9.25 -11.60
N THR A 2 16.25 8.89 -12.70
CA THR A 2 17.70 8.64 -12.76
C THR A 2 18.53 9.80 -12.19
N SER A 3 18.24 11.04 -12.60
CA SER A 3 18.93 12.23 -12.05
C SER A 3 18.71 12.45 -10.54
N MET A 4 17.59 11.99 -9.98
CA MET A 4 17.37 12.05 -8.53
C MET A 4 18.25 11.04 -7.79
N ALA A 5 18.51 9.88 -8.39
CA ALA A 5 19.37 8.85 -7.80
C ALA A 5 20.83 9.29 -7.67
N GLU A 6 21.25 10.31 -8.43
CA GLU A 6 22.58 10.90 -8.38
C GLU A 6 22.74 11.98 -7.29
N ILE A 7 21.64 12.37 -6.63
CA ILE A 7 21.68 13.37 -5.56
C ILE A 7 22.51 12.82 -4.39
N LYS A 8 23.67 13.43 -4.15
CA LYS A 8 24.56 13.06 -3.05
C LYS A 8 23.83 13.11 -1.71
N GLY A 9 23.82 11.98 -0.99
CA GLY A 9 23.19 11.85 0.31
C GLY A 9 21.70 11.44 0.27
N LEU A 10 21.08 11.33 -0.91
CA LEU A 10 19.75 10.75 -1.02
C LEU A 10 19.82 9.24 -0.70
N ARG A 11 19.16 8.85 0.40
CA ARG A 11 19.12 7.45 0.85
C ARG A 11 17.92 6.71 0.27
N TRP A 12 16.73 7.24 0.49
CA TRP A 12 15.46 6.62 0.11
C TRP A 12 14.65 7.56 -0.78
N LEU A 13 14.18 7.03 -1.91
CA LEU A 13 13.24 7.64 -2.83
C LEU A 13 11.99 6.76 -2.88
N ARG A 14 10.86 7.32 -2.45
CA ARG A 14 9.56 6.63 -2.48
C ARG A 14 8.66 7.30 -3.50
N LEU A 15 8.02 6.52 -4.36
CA LEU A 15 6.92 7.01 -5.17
C LEU A 15 5.64 6.98 -4.33
N SER A 16 4.82 8.01 -4.49
CA SER A 16 3.49 8.03 -3.88
C SER A 16 2.54 7.18 -4.73
N SER A 17 1.31 7.63 -4.94
CA SER A 17 0.33 6.97 -5.82
C SER A 17 0.64 7.24 -7.29
N VAL A 18 0.77 6.17 -8.10
CA VAL A 18 0.94 6.26 -9.55
C VAL A 18 -0.14 5.42 -10.22
N LEU A 19 -0.88 6.01 -11.16
CA LEU A 19 -1.93 5.30 -11.88
C LEU A 19 -1.34 4.12 -12.68
N PRO A 20 -1.98 2.93 -12.71
CA PRO A 20 -1.48 1.77 -13.47
C PRO A 20 -1.12 2.07 -14.92
N ALA A 21 -1.94 2.89 -15.61
CA ALA A 21 -1.71 3.25 -17.01
C ALA A 21 -0.44 4.10 -17.24
N TYR A 22 0.15 4.67 -16.20
CA TYR A 22 1.36 5.50 -16.28
C TYR A 22 2.64 4.73 -15.91
N PHE A 23 2.55 3.44 -15.60
CA PHE A 23 3.72 2.58 -15.48
C PHE A 23 4.26 2.19 -16.85
N THR A 24 5.04 3.11 -17.44
CA THR A 24 5.80 2.85 -18.66
C THR A 24 6.91 1.82 -18.39
N PRO A 25 7.43 1.14 -19.43
CA PRO A 25 8.59 0.25 -19.27
C PRO A 25 9.77 0.92 -18.58
N ALA A 26 10.08 2.17 -18.94
CA ALA A 26 11.16 2.95 -18.33
C ALA A 26 10.91 3.25 -16.84
N LEU A 27 9.65 3.50 -16.44
CA LEU A 27 9.32 3.67 -15.02
C LEU A 27 9.47 2.36 -14.25
N ILE A 28 9.00 1.24 -14.82
CA ILE A 28 9.13 -0.08 -14.20
C ILE A 28 10.62 -0.43 -14.01
N GLU A 29 11.45 -0.20 -15.02
CA GLU A 29 12.90 -0.37 -14.91
C GLU A 29 13.45 0.51 -13.78
N ALA A 30 13.15 1.81 -13.78
CA ALA A 30 13.66 2.73 -12.77
C ALA A 30 13.27 2.33 -11.33
N VAL A 31 12.03 1.88 -11.09
CA VAL A 31 11.60 1.48 -9.73
C VAL A 31 12.11 0.11 -9.30
N THR A 32 12.60 -0.71 -10.23
CA THR A 32 13.11 -2.07 -9.94
C THR A 32 14.63 -2.12 -9.85
N THR A 33 15.34 -1.19 -10.50
CA THR A 33 16.81 -1.24 -10.61
C THR A 33 17.54 -0.14 -9.86
N LEU A 34 16.91 1.03 -9.62
CA LEU A 34 17.60 2.13 -8.94
C LEU A 34 17.71 1.85 -7.43
N PRO A 35 18.93 1.86 -6.85
CA PRO A 35 19.15 1.42 -5.47
C PRO A 35 18.56 2.35 -4.41
N VAL A 36 18.34 3.62 -4.76
CA VAL A 36 17.68 4.59 -3.86
C VAL A 36 16.17 4.38 -3.80
N VAL A 37 15.56 3.67 -4.77
CA VAL A 37 14.11 3.45 -4.78
C VAL A 37 13.78 2.38 -3.76
N VAL A 38 12.98 2.74 -2.77
CA VAL A 38 12.60 1.81 -1.70
C VAL A 38 11.62 0.74 -2.22
N PRO A 39 11.58 -0.45 -1.60
CA PRO A 39 10.66 -1.53 -1.97
C PRO A 39 9.22 -1.24 -1.52
N HIS A 40 8.66 -0.12 -1.97
CA HIS A 40 7.30 0.32 -1.71
C HIS A 40 6.71 0.95 -2.98
N GLN A 41 5.52 0.52 -3.36
CA GLN A 41 4.76 1.09 -4.46
C GLN A 41 3.30 1.25 -4.03
N HIS A 42 2.64 2.29 -4.56
CA HIS A 42 1.21 2.50 -4.34
C HIS A 42 0.48 2.58 -5.68
N LEU A 43 -0.37 1.59 -5.93
CA LEU A 43 -1.03 1.35 -7.19
C LEU A 43 -2.56 1.38 -6.99
N PRO A 44 -3.24 2.52 -7.24
CA PRO A 44 -4.67 2.64 -7.01
C PRO A 44 -5.45 1.67 -7.90
N LEU A 45 -6.19 0.73 -7.29
CA LEU A 45 -7.02 -0.24 -8.00
C LEU A 45 -8.44 0.29 -8.20
N GLN A 46 -9.01 0.90 -7.16
CA GLN A 46 -10.35 1.46 -7.08
C GLN A 46 -11.45 0.40 -6.99
N SER A 47 -11.51 -0.53 -7.96
CA SER A 47 -12.44 -1.68 -7.95
C SER A 47 -11.80 -2.88 -8.65
N GLY A 48 -12.19 -4.09 -8.26
CA GLY A 48 -11.81 -5.31 -8.97
C GLY A 48 -12.83 -5.79 -10.00
N SER A 49 -13.80 -4.95 -10.37
CA SER A 49 -14.72 -5.21 -11.48
C SER A 49 -14.39 -4.31 -12.67
N ASP A 50 -14.16 -4.92 -13.84
CA ASP A 50 -13.99 -4.17 -15.09
C ASP A 50 -15.19 -3.29 -15.44
N ARG A 51 -16.39 -3.68 -15.04
CA ARG A 51 -17.60 -2.89 -15.26
C ARG A 51 -17.56 -1.62 -14.42
N VAL A 52 -17.23 -1.72 -13.14
CA VAL A 52 -17.12 -0.57 -12.23
C VAL A 52 -15.91 0.29 -12.60
N LEU A 53 -14.78 -0.29 -12.98
CA LEU A 53 -13.62 0.45 -13.48
C LEU A 53 -13.97 1.31 -14.71
N ARG A 54 -14.78 0.78 -15.64
CA ARG A 54 -15.29 1.56 -16.78
C ARG A 54 -16.22 2.69 -16.34
N LEU A 55 -17.13 2.45 -15.39
CA LEU A 55 -17.99 3.50 -14.81
C LEU A 55 -17.16 4.61 -14.15
N MET A 56 -16.04 4.26 -13.52
CA MET A 56 -15.07 5.19 -12.94
C MET A 56 -14.14 5.84 -13.99
N ARG A 57 -14.33 5.57 -15.29
CA ARG A 57 -13.49 6.02 -16.41
C ARG A 57 -12.00 5.69 -16.23
N ARG A 58 -11.69 4.52 -15.68
CA ARG A 58 -10.29 4.08 -15.52
C ARG A 58 -9.72 3.63 -16.86
N PRO A 59 -8.50 4.07 -17.23
CA PRO A 59 -7.86 3.70 -18.50
C PRO A 59 -7.18 2.31 -18.44
N TYR A 60 -7.68 1.41 -17.59
CA TYR A 60 -7.15 0.07 -17.38
C TYR A 60 -8.26 -0.88 -16.94
N ASN A 61 -7.97 -2.17 -17.02
CA ASN A 61 -8.83 -3.26 -16.59
C ASN A 61 -8.09 -4.14 -15.56
N VAL A 62 -8.80 -5.10 -14.98
CA VAL A 62 -8.30 -6.04 -13.97
C VAL A 62 -7.09 -6.82 -14.47
N ARG A 63 -7.10 -7.27 -15.73
CA ARG A 63 -5.99 -8.02 -16.33
C ARG A 63 -4.71 -7.18 -16.37
N THR A 64 -4.79 -5.95 -16.85
CA THR A 64 -3.65 -5.02 -16.91
C THR A 64 -3.13 -4.68 -15.52
N TYR A 65 -4.04 -4.41 -14.57
CA TYR A 65 -3.66 -4.13 -13.18
C TYR A 65 -2.92 -5.32 -12.56
N ARG A 66 -3.49 -6.52 -12.67
CA ARG A 66 -2.91 -7.75 -12.12
C ARG A 66 -1.52 -8.00 -12.67
N GLY A 67 -1.36 -7.95 -13.99
CA GLY A 67 -0.05 -8.16 -14.63
C GLY A 67 1.02 -7.18 -14.15
N LEU A 68 0.66 -5.91 -13.94
CA LEU A 68 1.58 -4.92 -13.37
C LEU A 68 1.92 -5.21 -11.91
N ALA A 69 0.91 -5.49 -11.08
CA ALA A 69 1.10 -5.77 -9.65
C ALA A 69 1.99 -7.00 -9.43
N GLU A 70 1.75 -8.09 -10.16
CA GLU A 70 2.54 -9.33 -10.10
C GLU A 70 3.96 -9.11 -10.62
N LYS A 71 4.13 -8.35 -11.71
CA LYS A 71 5.44 -7.98 -12.24
C LYS A 71 6.27 -7.20 -11.22
N LEU A 72 5.69 -6.19 -10.57
CA LEU A 72 6.37 -5.40 -9.54
C LEU A 72 6.72 -6.28 -8.34
N ALA A 73 5.79 -7.10 -7.85
CA ALA A 73 6.02 -7.98 -6.71
C ALA A 73 7.09 -9.05 -6.98
N THR A 74 7.22 -9.50 -8.22
CA THR A 74 8.27 -10.44 -8.64
C THR A 74 9.64 -9.77 -8.72
N ALA A 75 9.69 -8.54 -9.24
CA ALA A 75 10.94 -7.81 -9.47
C ALA A 75 11.49 -7.13 -8.21
N ILE A 76 10.64 -6.80 -7.24
CA ILE A 76 11.00 -6.06 -6.03
C ILE A 76 10.80 -6.98 -4.81
N PRO A 77 11.87 -7.57 -4.26
CA PRO A 77 11.79 -8.36 -3.03
C PRO A 77 11.18 -7.56 -1.89
N ASP A 78 10.33 -8.21 -1.08
CA ASP A 78 9.66 -7.61 0.08
C ASP A 78 8.85 -6.34 -0.24
N LEU A 79 8.32 -6.24 -1.45
CA LEU A 79 7.53 -5.09 -1.89
C LEU A 79 6.32 -4.84 -0.98
N GLY A 80 6.30 -3.65 -0.36
CA GLY A 80 5.07 -3.07 0.19
C GLY A 80 4.21 -2.53 -0.95
N LEU A 81 3.14 -3.22 -1.32
CA LEU A 81 2.23 -2.81 -2.40
C LEU A 81 0.88 -2.36 -1.84
N GLY A 82 0.64 -1.06 -1.90
CA GLY A 82 -0.63 -0.45 -1.48
C GLY A 82 -1.61 -0.26 -2.62
N ALA A 83 -2.90 -0.25 -2.29
CA ALA A 83 -3.95 0.14 -3.23
C ALA A 83 -5.03 1.00 -2.57
N ASP A 84 -5.49 2.02 -3.29
CA ASP A 84 -6.72 2.74 -2.98
C ASP A 84 -7.93 1.98 -3.55
N MET A 85 -9.00 1.89 -2.77
CA MET A 85 -10.26 1.20 -3.09
C MET A 85 -11.45 2.13 -2.82
N ILE A 86 -12.44 2.13 -3.72
CA ILE A 86 -13.71 2.84 -3.54
C ILE A 86 -14.83 1.80 -3.53
N VAL A 87 -15.65 1.84 -2.49
CA VAL A 87 -16.87 1.02 -2.40
C VAL A 87 -18.12 1.90 -2.44
N GLY A 88 -19.22 1.35 -2.96
CA GLY A 88 -20.48 2.08 -3.05
C GLY A 88 -20.54 3.10 -4.20
N HIS A 89 -19.68 2.96 -5.21
CA HIS A 89 -19.79 3.78 -6.42
C HIS A 89 -21.17 3.56 -7.07
N PRO A 90 -21.84 4.62 -7.55
CA PRO A 90 -23.10 4.46 -8.27
C PRO A 90 -23.00 3.41 -9.39
N GLY A 91 -23.96 2.50 -9.42
CA GLY A 91 -23.99 1.36 -10.31
C GLY A 91 -23.24 0.11 -9.83
N GLU A 92 -22.52 0.10 -8.70
CA GLU A 92 -21.82 -1.09 -8.17
C GLU A 92 -22.79 -2.14 -7.61
N SER A 93 -22.83 -3.33 -8.23
CA SER A 93 -23.64 -4.46 -7.75
C SER A 93 -22.89 -5.32 -6.73
N GLU A 94 -23.59 -6.25 -6.08
CA GLU A 94 -22.94 -7.20 -5.16
C GLU A 94 -21.93 -8.11 -5.89
N ALA A 95 -22.22 -8.54 -7.12
CA ALA A 95 -21.29 -9.35 -7.90
C ALA A 95 -19.97 -8.62 -8.20
N ASP A 96 -20.02 -7.30 -8.42
CA ASP A 96 -18.80 -6.50 -8.63
C ASP A 96 -17.99 -6.33 -7.35
N PHE A 97 -18.67 -6.21 -6.21
CA PHE A 97 -18.01 -6.17 -4.92
C PHE A 97 -17.35 -7.53 -4.58
N GLU A 98 -18.03 -8.64 -4.84
CA GLU A 98 -17.43 -9.97 -4.66
C GLU A 98 -16.25 -10.21 -5.60
N ALA A 99 -16.33 -9.77 -6.86
CA ALA A 99 -15.18 -9.78 -7.78
C ALA A 99 -14.01 -8.96 -7.23
N THR A 100 -14.31 -7.81 -6.61
CA THR A 100 -13.31 -6.98 -5.93
C THR A 100 -12.66 -7.71 -4.76
N MET A 101 -13.44 -8.35 -3.89
CA MET A 101 -12.91 -9.14 -2.77
C MET A 101 -12.04 -10.31 -3.25
N ALA A 102 -12.47 -11.03 -4.29
CA ALA A 102 -11.73 -12.14 -4.88
C ALA A 102 -10.39 -11.68 -5.46
N LEU A 103 -10.40 -10.64 -6.31
CA LEU A 103 -9.18 -10.07 -6.89
C LEU A 103 -8.21 -9.60 -5.81
N VAL A 104 -8.70 -8.86 -4.81
CA VAL A 104 -7.85 -8.37 -3.73
C VAL A 104 -7.21 -9.54 -2.99
N ARG A 105 -7.92 -10.62 -2.66
CA ARG A 105 -7.33 -11.80 -1.99
C ARG A 105 -6.12 -12.35 -2.75
N GLU A 106 -6.25 -12.49 -4.06
CA GLU A 106 -5.23 -13.07 -4.94
C GLU A 106 -4.02 -12.17 -5.16
N LEU A 107 -4.22 -10.85 -5.23
CA LEU A 107 -3.13 -9.92 -5.53
C LEU A 107 -2.10 -9.83 -4.40
N PRO A 108 -0.82 -9.53 -4.72
CA PRO A 108 0.25 -9.36 -3.74
C PRO A 108 0.17 -8.00 -2.99
N LEU A 109 -1.03 -7.48 -2.76
CA LEU A 109 -1.26 -6.27 -1.97
C LEU A 109 -0.89 -6.53 -0.51
N THR A 110 -0.31 -5.51 0.14
CA THR A 110 0.09 -5.57 1.54
C THR A 110 -0.75 -4.66 2.42
N TYR A 111 -1.37 -3.62 1.86
CA TYR A 111 -2.33 -2.78 2.58
C TYR A 111 -3.32 -2.13 1.62
N LEU A 112 -4.46 -1.68 2.17
CA LEU A 112 -5.53 -1.03 1.41
C LEU A 112 -5.94 0.27 2.08
N HIS A 113 -6.19 1.30 1.29
CA HIS A 113 -7.00 2.44 1.71
C HIS A 113 -8.41 2.28 1.17
N VAL A 114 -9.40 2.15 2.06
CA VAL A 114 -10.79 1.90 1.67
C VAL A 114 -11.63 3.13 1.95
N PHE A 115 -12.08 3.76 0.86
CA PHE A 115 -12.95 4.92 0.85
C PHE A 115 -14.38 4.51 0.48
N ALA A 116 -15.35 5.03 1.20
CA ALA A 116 -16.74 5.03 0.73
C ALA A 116 -16.87 6.09 -0.37
N TYR A 117 -17.62 5.77 -1.42
CA TYR A 117 -18.00 6.76 -2.42
C TYR A 117 -18.67 7.96 -1.74
N SER A 118 -18.33 9.15 -2.21
CA SER A 118 -18.96 10.40 -1.81
C SER A 118 -19.15 11.28 -3.04
N ASP A 119 -20.32 11.90 -3.14
CA ASP A 119 -20.62 12.79 -4.24
C ASP A 119 -19.65 13.98 -4.27
N ARG A 120 -19.15 14.27 -5.46
CA ARG A 120 -18.38 15.47 -5.74
C ARG A 120 -19.12 16.25 -6.81
N LYS A 121 -19.53 17.48 -6.47
CA LYS A 121 -20.26 18.38 -7.37
C LYS A 121 -19.52 18.49 -8.71
N GLY A 122 -20.24 18.32 -9.82
CA GLY A 122 -19.70 18.42 -11.17
C GLY A 122 -19.09 17.13 -11.73
N THR A 123 -19.19 16.00 -11.01
CA THR A 123 -18.78 14.69 -11.55
C THR A 123 -19.96 13.94 -12.17
N GLU A 124 -19.70 13.12 -13.19
CA GLU A 124 -20.72 12.25 -13.80
C GLU A 124 -21.32 11.28 -12.77
N ALA A 125 -20.49 10.73 -11.89
CA ALA A 125 -20.97 9.85 -10.82
C ALA A 125 -22.00 10.54 -9.92
N ALA A 126 -21.89 11.86 -9.71
CA ALA A 126 -22.81 12.60 -8.86
C ALA A 126 -24.22 12.75 -9.44
N ILE A 127 -24.42 12.47 -10.73
CA ILE A 127 -25.74 12.51 -11.39
C ILE A 127 -26.27 11.12 -11.79
N MET A 128 -25.58 10.04 -11.39
CA MET A 128 -26.04 8.67 -11.64
C MET A 128 -27.19 8.30 -10.67
N ASP A 129 -28.22 7.63 -11.17
CA ASP A 129 -29.40 7.27 -10.38
C ASP A 129 -29.25 5.94 -9.62
N ASP A 130 -28.37 5.04 -10.09
CA ASP A 130 -28.17 3.70 -9.53
C ASP A 130 -27.36 3.74 -8.22
N ARG A 131 -27.93 4.32 -7.16
CA ARG A 131 -27.23 4.50 -5.88
C ARG A 131 -27.14 3.19 -5.10
N VAL A 132 -25.94 2.93 -4.57
CA VAL A 132 -25.73 1.83 -3.61
C VAL A 132 -26.24 2.26 -2.24
N PRO A 133 -27.09 1.46 -1.56
CA PRO A 133 -27.56 1.78 -0.22
C PRO A 133 -26.41 2.00 0.76
N THR A 134 -26.54 3.02 1.63
CA THR A 134 -25.52 3.35 2.64
C THR A 134 -25.17 2.16 3.54
N SER A 135 -26.14 1.30 3.87
CA SER A 135 -25.91 0.07 4.64
C SER A 135 -24.96 -0.88 3.91
N ALA A 136 -25.19 -1.13 2.62
CA ALA A 136 -24.32 -1.95 1.78
C ALA A 136 -22.92 -1.33 1.66
N THR A 137 -22.80 -0.03 1.39
CA THR A 137 -21.50 0.66 1.33
C THR A 137 -20.70 0.53 2.62
N ARG A 138 -21.36 0.65 3.78
CA ARG A 138 -20.73 0.45 5.11
C ARG A 138 -20.29 -0.98 5.32
N GLU A 139 -21.13 -1.95 4.96
CA GLU A 139 -20.80 -3.37 5.05
C GLU A 139 -19.59 -3.72 4.18
N ARG A 140 -19.62 -3.32 2.91
CA ARG A 140 -18.54 -3.49 1.93
C ARG A 140 -17.24 -2.86 2.42
N SER A 141 -17.31 -1.63 2.94
CA SER A 141 -16.15 -0.95 3.55
C SER A 141 -15.53 -1.77 4.67
N ARG A 142 -16.36 -2.30 5.59
CA ARG A 142 -15.91 -3.12 6.72
C ARG A 142 -15.25 -4.41 6.24
N ARG A 143 -15.88 -5.13 5.30
CA ARG A 143 -15.36 -6.39 4.74
C ARG A 143 -14.00 -6.19 4.05
N LEU A 144 -13.87 -5.13 3.24
CA LEU A 144 -12.63 -4.85 2.51
C LEU A 144 -11.51 -4.35 3.44
N ARG A 145 -11.84 -3.57 4.47
CA ARG A 145 -10.88 -3.17 5.52
C ARG A 145 -10.37 -4.36 6.31
N ALA A 146 -11.24 -5.31 6.68
CA ALA A 146 -10.84 -6.54 7.36
C ALA A 146 -9.83 -7.33 6.53
N LEU A 147 -10.10 -7.51 5.23
CA LEU A 147 -9.16 -8.14 4.31
C LEU A 147 -7.83 -7.37 4.19
N GLY A 148 -7.87 -6.03 4.16
CA GLY A 148 -6.67 -5.20 4.19
C GLY A 148 -5.83 -5.38 5.47
N VAL A 149 -6.49 -5.54 6.63
CA VAL A 149 -5.82 -5.83 7.91
C VAL A 149 -5.18 -7.21 7.88
N GLU A 150 -5.86 -8.23 7.36
CA GLU A 150 -5.31 -9.59 7.21
C GLU A 150 -4.07 -9.62 6.31
N LYS A 151 -4.11 -8.90 5.17
CA LYS A 151 -2.95 -8.77 4.27
C LYS A 151 -1.79 -8.03 4.90
N SER A 152 -2.05 -6.92 5.59
CA SER A 152 -1.03 -6.18 6.32
C SER A 152 -0.39 -7.03 7.41
N HIS A 153 -1.21 -7.75 8.19
CA HIS A 153 -0.70 -8.67 9.19
C HIS A 153 0.19 -9.75 8.56
N THR A 154 -0.27 -10.40 7.50
CA THR A 154 0.49 -11.43 6.78
C THR A 154 1.83 -10.90 6.27
N PHE A 155 1.85 -9.68 5.73
CA PHE A 155 3.08 -9.05 5.26
C PHE A 155 4.06 -8.76 6.42
N ARG A 156 3.56 -8.19 7.52
CA ARG A 156 4.40 -7.87 8.70
C ARG A 156 4.94 -9.12 9.39
N GLN A 157 4.18 -10.22 9.40
CA GLN A 157 4.66 -11.51 9.92
C GLN A 157 5.90 -12.02 9.19
N LYS A 158 6.00 -11.80 7.87
CA LYS A 158 7.21 -12.19 7.10
C LYS A 158 8.47 -11.43 7.50
N LEU A 159 8.32 -10.30 8.21
CA LEU A 159 9.45 -9.51 8.71
C LEU A 159 9.95 -10.02 10.07
N VAL A 160 9.15 -10.76 10.83
CA VAL A 160 9.53 -11.26 12.16
C VAL A 160 10.79 -12.13 12.06
N GLY A 161 11.75 -11.86 12.95
CA GLY A 161 13.08 -12.48 12.99
C GLY A 161 14.12 -11.82 12.10
N ARG A 162 13.71 -11.00 11.11
CA ARG A 162 14.61 -10.36 10.15
C ARG A 162 15.19 -9.04 10.69
N MET A 163 16.36 -8.70 10.17
CA MET A 163 16.95 -7.37 10.30
C MET A 163 16.40 -6.47 9.21
N VAL A 164 15.88 -5.31 9.58
CA VAL A 164 15.36 -4.30 8.66
C VAL A 164 15.99 -2.95 8.93
N GLU A 165 16.21 -2.16 7.89
CA GLU A 165 16.56 -0.75 8.03
C GLU A 165 15.28 0.06 8.27
N ALA A 166 15.30 0.95 9.27
CA ALA A 166 14.20 1.83 9.61
C ALA A 166 14.66 3.28 9.74
N LEU A 167 13.89 4.20 9.16
CA LEU A 167 14.01 5.63 9.42
C LEU A 167 13.39 5.93 10.79
N VAL A 168 14.19 6.49 11.70
CA VAL A 168 13.74 6.89 13.04
C VAL A 168 12.94 8.19 12.93
N LEU A 169 11.65 8.13 13.29
CA LEU A 169 10.73 9.27 13.17
C LEU A 169 10.77 10.15 14.41
N GLU A 170 10.27 9.65 15.54
CA GLU A 170 10.13 10.38 16.79
C GLU A 170 10.25 9.44 18.00
N ASP A 171 10.60 10.01 19.14
CA ASP A 171 10.57 9.32 20.43
C ASP A 171 9.12 9.18 20.91
N LYS A 172 8.73 7.99 21.34
CA LYS A 172 7.44 7.71 21.97
C LYS A 172 7.58 7.65 23.49
N LYS A 173 6.45 7.78 24.18
CA LYS A 173 6.39 7.61 25.65
C LYS A 173 6.92 6.23 26.05
N GLY A 174 7.62 6.19 27.19
CA GLY A 174 8.12 4.94 27.78
C GLY A 174 9.41 4.40 27.15
N GLY A 175 10.26 5.26 26.57
CA GLY A 175 11.58 4.88 26.06
C GLY A 175 11.57 4.08 24.75
N ARG A 176 10.43 4.05 24.05
CA ARG A 176 10.28 3.43 22.73
C ARG A 176 10.37 4.47 21.63
N ARG A 177 10.67 4.04 20.42
CA ARG A 177 10.80 4.91 19.23
C ARG A 177 9.93 4.42 18.10
N ALA A 178 9.43 5.37 17.30
CA ALA A 178 8.74 5.07 16.06
C ALA A 178 9.74 4.96 14.91
N GLY A 179 9.64 3.88 14.13
CA GLY A 179 10.42 3.66 12.94
C GLY A 179 9.54 3.36 11.73
N LEU A 180 10.04 3.70 10.55
CA LEU A 180 9.40 3.36 9.28
C LEU A 180 10.41 2.61 8.40
N THR A 181 10.09 1.39 8.02
CA THR A 181 10.96 0.59 7.13
C THR A 181 10.89 1.08 5.68
N ALA A 182 11.84 0.60 4.87
CA ALA A 182 11.88 0.92 3.43
C ALA A 182 10.60 0.42 2.69
N ASN A 183 10.05 -0.73 3.10
CA ASN A 183 8.77 -1.24 2.58
C ASN A 183 7.53 -0.66 3.30
N TYR A 184 7.71 0.45 4.01
CA TYR A 184 6.64 1.27 4.59
C TYR A 184 5.85 0.60 5.72
N VAL A 185 6.50 -0.30 6.46
CA VAL A 185 5.97 -0.86 7.70
C VAL A 185 6.36 0.04 8.86
N GLU A 186 5.36 0.53 9.58
CA GLU A 186 5.58 1.18 10.87
C GLU A 186 5.94 0.13 11.93
N LEU A 187 6.95 0.43 12.73
CA LEU A 187 7.35 -0.40 13.86
C LEU A 187 7.78 0.45 15.06
N GLU A 188 7.62 -0.13 16.25
CA GLU A 188 8.17 0.43 17.48
C GLU A 188 9.38 -0.37 17.95
N PHE A 189 10.42 0.30 18.41
CA PHE A 189 11.60 -0.41 18.92
C PHE A 189 12.22 0.28 20.13
N GLU A 190 12.92 -0.52 20.93
CA GLU A 190 13.62 -0.10 22.15
C GLU A 190 15.10 0.18 21.86
N GLY A 191 15.66 1.19 22.55
CA GLY A 191 17.09 1.49 22.57
C GLY A 191 17.44 2.96 22.27
N SER A 192 18.57 3.41 22.82
CA SER A 192 19.07 4.80 22.75
C SER A 192 19.87 5.13 21.48
N GLY A 193 19.96 4.21 20.51
CA GLY A 193 20.76 4.39 19.30
C GLY A 193 20.08 5.26 18.23
N GLY A 194 20.76 6.30 17.77
CA GLY A 194 20.39 7.19 16.65
C GLY A 194 19.61 8.45 17.07
N ALA A 195 19.83 9.60 16.41
CA ALA A 195 18.96 10.76 16.59
C ALA A 195 17.66 10.58 15.78
N ALA A 196 16.60 11.35 16.06
CA ALA A 196 15.48 11.46 15.13
C ALA A 196 16.01 11.85 13.73
N ARG A 197 15.37 11.34 12.66
CA ARG A 197 15.82 11.51 11.26
C ARG A 197 17.14 10.80 10.91
N SER A 198 17.51 9.78 11.67
CA SER A 198 18.60 8.86 11.32
C SER A 198 18.07 7.49 10.90
N PHE A 199 18.95 6.63 10.39
CA PHE A 199 18.63 5.25 10.06
C PHE A 199 19.14 4.32 11.16
N ALA A 200 18.34 3.33 11.51
CA ALA A 200 18.69 2.30 12.47
C ALA A 200 18.45 0.91 11.86
N SER A 201 19.32 -0.04 12.20
CA SER A 201 19.08 -1.45 11.94
C SER A 201 18.26 -2.03 13.09
N VAL A 202 17.09 -2.58 12.80
CA VAL A 202 16.16 -3.10 13.79
C VAL A 202 15.85 -4.56 13.50
N ARG A 203 15.99 -5.43 14.50
CA ARG A 203 15.46 -6.78 14.44
C ARG A 203 13.98 -6.74 14.74
N VAL A 204 13.13 -7.14 13.80
CA VAL A 204 11.70 -7.28 14.07
C VAL A 204 11.48 -8.51 14.94
N THR A 205 10.86 -8.34 16.10
CA THR A 205 10.64 -9.43 17.07
C THR A 205 9.19 -9.86 17.11
N HIS A 206 8.24 -8.96 16.85
CA HIS A 206 6.82 -9.25 16.91
C HIS A 206 6.06 -8.48 15.84
N ALA A 207 5.03 -9.12 15.29
CA ALA A 207 3.97 -8.47 14.54
C ALA A 207 2.64 -9.02 15.06
N ASP A 208 1.69 -8.15 15.41
CA ASP A 208 0.37 -8.54 15.87
C ASP A 208 -0.68 -7.50 15.44
N SER A 209 -1.91 -7.60 15.94
CA SER A 209 -3.00 -6.67 15.65
C SER A 209 -2.76 -5.25 16.19
N ARG A 210 -1.86 -5.06 17.15
CA ARG A 210 -1.52 -3.76 17.76
C ARG A 210 -0.38 -3.05 17.05
N GLY A 211 0.43 -3.77 16.28
CA GLY A 211 1.50 -3.19 15.47
C GLY A 211 2.66 -4.13 15.24
N THR A 212 3.80 -3.55 14.84
CA THR A 212 5.06 -4.26 14.65
C THR A 212 6.05 -3.75 15.68
N ARG A 213 6.82 -4.64 16.29
CA ARG A 213 7.81 -4.30 17.31
C ARG A 213 9.15 -4.95 17.03
N GLY A 214 10.21 -4.31 17.49
CA GLY A 214 11.57 -4.78 17.32
C GLY A 214 12.53 -4.26 18.39
N VAL A 215 13.80 -4.64 18.22
CA VAL A 215 14.91 -4.19 19.07
C VAL A 215 16.05 -3.74 18.16
N LEU A 216 16.84 -2.76 18.59
CA LEU A 216 18.03 -2.35 17.84
C LEU A 216 18.95 -3.55 17.58
N GLY A 217 19.44 -3.67 16.35
CA GLY A 217 20.52 -4.58 16.02
C GLY A 217 21.80 -4.17 16.74
N ALA A 218 22.59 -5.16 17.17
CA ALA A 218 23.98 -4.89 17.54
C ALA A 218 24.72 -4.32 16.30
N ALA A 219 25.50 -3.27 16.53
CA ALA A 219 26.35 -2.65 15.51
C ALA A 219 27.49 -3.57 15.08
#